data_AF-A0A0G0Q1V9-F1
#
_entry.id   AF-A0A0G0Q1V9-F1
#
_cell.length_a   1.000
_cell.length_b   1.000
_cell.length_c   1.000
_cell.angle_alpha   90.00
_cell.angle_beta   90.00
_cell.angle_gamma   90.00
#
_symmetry.space_group_name_H-M   'P 1'
#
loop_
_entity.id
_entity.type
_entity.pdbx_description
1 polymer ?
#
loop_
_entity_poly.entity_id
_entity_poly.type
_entity_poly.pdbx_seq_one_letter_code
_entity_poly.pdbx_strand_id
1 'polypeptide(L)' 'MKNILITGTSRGIGKALAQKFLAEGFFVIGTSTKGVSVS' A
#
# COMPACT_ATOMS: atom_id res chain seq x y z
N MET A 1 3.82 8.03 14.62
CA MET A 1 3.55 7.87 13.18
C MET A 1 4.15 6.55 12.73
N LYS A 2 3.40 5.69 12.04
CA LYS A 2 3.87 4.36 11.60
C LYS A 2 3.87 4.32 10.06
N ASN A 3 4.99 3.91 9.48
CA ASN A 3 5.21 3.86 8.03
C ASN A 3 5.22 2.40 7.56
N ILE A 4 4.54 2.11 6.45
CA ILE A 4 4.40 0.75 5.92
C ILE A 4 4.82 0.73 4.44
N LEU A 5 5.73 -0.17 4.08
CA LEU A 5 6.11 -0.45 2.70
C LEU A 5 5.42 -1.73 2.23
N ILE A 6 4.65 -1.66 1.15
CA ILE A 6 3.95 -2.81 0.59
C ILE A 6 4.34 -2.98 -0.88
N THR A 7 4.82 -4.16 -1.25
CA THR A 7 5.07 -4.56 -2.64
C THR A 7 3.87 -5.33 -3.20
N GLY A 8 3.70 -5.33 -4.52
CA GLY A 8 2.59 -6.06 -5.16
C GLY A 8 1.22 -5.39 -4.95
N THR A 9 1.16 -4.07 -4.74
CA THR A 9 -0.09 -3.33 -4.47
C THR A 9 -1.05 -3.23 -5.66
N SER A 10 -0.64 -3.73 -6.84
CA SER A 10 -1.49 -3.68 -8.05
C SER A 10 -2.75 -4.53 -7.97
N ARG A 11 -2.77 -5.60 -7.16
CA ARG A 11 -3.88 -6.57 -7.09
C ARG A 11 -3.85 -7.43 -5.83
N GLY A 12 -4.94 -8.17 -5.60
CA GLY A 12 -5.02 -9.20 -4.57
C GLY A 12 -4.75 -8.67 -3.16
N ILE A 13 -4.01 -9.46 -2.38
CA ILE A 13 -3.77 -9.20 -0.96
C ILE A 13 -3.01 -7.88 -0.74
N GLY A 14 -1.98 -7.61 -1.56
CA GLY A 14 -1.19 -6.37 -1.42
C GLY A 14 -2.03 -5.11 -1.54
N LYS A 15 -3.00 -5.10 -2.46
CA LYS A 15 -3.95 -3.98 -2.61
C LYS A 15 -4.87 -3.85 -1.39
N ALA A 16 -5.46 -4.96 -0.95
CA ALA A 16 -6.38 -4.96 0.19
C ALA A 16 -5.69 -4.50 1.49
N LEU A 17 -4.45 -4.92 1.69
CA LEU A 17 -3.64 -4.54 2.85
C LEU A 17 -3.32 -3.03 2.85
N ALA A 18 -2.91 -2.49 1.69
CA ALA A 18 -2.64 -1.07 1.54
C ALA A 18 -3.87 -0.22 1.85
N GLN A 19 -5.04 -0.60 1.32
CA GLN A 19 -6.30 0.10 1.57
C GLN A 19 -6.70 0.06 3.05
N LYS A 20 -6.53 -1.08 3.71
CA LYS A 20 -6.81 -1.22 5.14
C LYS A 20 -5.95 -0.27 5.97
N PHE A 21 -4.64 -0.26 5.75
CA PHE A 21 -3.73 0.58 6.53
C PHE A 21 -3.91 2.07 6.24
N LEU A 22 -4.22 2.45 5.00
CA LEU A 22 -4.60 3.83 4.68
C LEU A 22 -5.87 4.26 5.46
N ALA A 23 -6.89 3.40 5.51
CA ALA A 23 -8.12 3.68 6.26
C ALA A 23 -7.89 3.80 7.78
N GLU A 24 -6.89 3.12 8.32
CA GLU A 24 -6.47 3.22 9.72
C GLU A 24 -5.54 4.42 9.99
N GLY A 25 -5.23 5.25 8.97
CA GLY A 25 -4.44 6.48 9.13
C GLY A 25 -2.91 6.28 9.10
N PHE A 26 -2.44 5.13 8.61
CA PHE A 26 -1.02 4.88 8.42
C PHE A 26 -0.50 5.57 7.17
N PHE A 27 0.79 5.92 7.17
CA PHE A 27 1.49 6.33 5.97
C PHE A 27 1.96 5.09 5.21
N VAL A 28 1.37 4.83 4.04
CA VAL A 28 1.64 3.63 3.24
C VAL A 28 2.38 4.01 1.97
N ILE A 29 3.51 3.34 1.71
CA ILE A 29 4.23 3.38 0.44
C ILE A 29 3.94 2.07 -0.28
N GLY A 30 3.10 2.12 -1.32
CA GLY A 30 2.88 0.98 -2.19
C GLY A 30 3.81 0.97 -3.39
N THR A 31 4.23 -0.21 -3.85
CA THR A 31 4.94 -0.37 -5.12
C THR A 31 4.49 -1.61 -5.88
N SER A 32 4.59 -1.54 -7.21
CA SER A 32 4.36 -2.67 -8.11
C SER A 32 5.37 -2.61 -9.27
N THR A 33 5.58 -3.74 -9.95
CA THR A 33 6.50 -3.82 -11.09
C THR A 33 6.11 -2.91 -12.28
N LYS A 34 4.87 -2.40 -12.30
CA LYS A 34 4.38 -1.44 -13.30
C LYS A 34 4.41 0.02 -12.82
N GLY A 35 4.93 0.28 -11.62
CA GLY A 35 4.93 1.60 -10.99
C GLY A 35 3.53 1.99 -10.53
N VAL A 36 3.26 1.92 -9.24
CA VAL A 36 2.05 2.52 -8.66
C VAL A 36 2.44 3.16 -7.33
N SER A 37 2.34 4.49 -7.28
CA SER A 37 2.41 5.26 -6.04
C SER A 37 0.98 5.42 -5.52
N VAL A 38 0.62 4.65 -4.50
CA VAL A 38 -0.59 4.92 -3.70
C VAL A 38 -0.15 5.78 -2.54
N SER A 39 -0.54 7.05 -2.58
CA SER A 39 -0.40 8.04 -1.51
C SER A 39 -1.76 8.28 -0.88
#